data_AF-A0A2M8M5L0-F1
#
_entry.id   AF-A0A2M8M5L0-F1
#
_cell.length_a   1.000
_cell.length_b   1.000
_cell.length_c   1.000
_cell.angle_alpha   90.00
_cell.angle_beta   90.00
_cell.angle_gamma   90.00
#
_symmetry.space_group_name_H-M   'P 1'
#
loop_
_entity.id
_entity.type
_entity.pdbx_description
1 polymer ?
#
loop_
_entity_poly.entity_id
_entity_poly.type
_entity_poly.pdbx_seq_one_letter_code
_entity_poly.pdbx_strand_id
1 'polypeptide(L)'
;MVDGTEENTGDTEDAGGDETAKPAPGNGRKGGGNHEPETSESLKVFGEVVKSFRKRAGLTQEELAPQVRYSLPTVASVEQGRRFPPHDFVERAEDVLDAFGTLRGASRHLSRKPGLARWFREWAQLEQEAISLSTYECRLIPGLLQTEAYARTLFMDQLPPLNDEQIETQWAAREERQRLLRERPNTAFSFILEEHLFLRPVGGPEAMREQIGRVLEFAELRNVEIQVMPLDRMHAGLHGPMQLLETPDNRWFSYCEGQESGQFSSVSKVLSTLQMRYARMRSQALSLEDSVSLLERMRGAA
;
A
#
# COMPACT_ATOMS: atom_id res chain seq x y z
N MET A 1 48.99 43.65 -32.47
CA MET A 1 50.23 44.30 -32.03
C MET A 1 50.44 43.90 -30.59
N VAL A 2 51.51 43.26 -30.14
CA VAL A 2 52.79 42.73 -30.63
C VAL A 2 53.20 41.86 -29.40
N ASP A 3 53.32 40.53 -29.56
CA ASP A 3 54.62 39.81 -29.61
C ASP A 3 55.22 39.62 -28.19
N GLY A 4 55.93 38.57 -27.81
CA GLY A 4 56.51 37.40 -28.45
C GLY A 4 56.92 36.43 -27.32
N THR A 5 56.94 35.11 -27.55
CA THR A 5 58.11 34.30 -27.96
C THR A 5 59.19 34.13 -26.89
N GLU A 6 59.45 32.86 -26.52
CA GLU A 6 60.74 32.16 -26.57
C GLU A 6 60.47 30.71 -26.08
N GLU A 7 60.38 29.72 -26.97
CA GLU A 7 61.49 28.87 -27.44
C GLU A 7 62.37 28.31 -26.30
N ASN A 8 62.38 26.99 -26.11
CA ASN A 8 63.54 26.22 -26.56
C ASN A 8 63.27 24.71 -26.67
N THR A 9 64.01 24.15 -27.62
CA THR A 9 64.07 22.84 -28.24
C THR A 9 64.46 21.66 -27.34
N GLY A 10 64.09 20.46 -27.79
CA GLY A 10 64.75 19.22 -27.39
C GLY A 10 64.15 17.99 -28.07
N ASP A 11 64.43 17.80 -29.37
CA ASP A 11 64.24 16.53 -30.08
C ASP A 11 65.33 15.52 -29.69
N THR A 12 64.96 14.28 -29.35
CA THR A 12 65.73 13.06 -29.67
C THR A 12 64.86 11.79 -29.52
N GLU A 13 64.46 11.25 -30.67
CA GLU A 13 64.46 9.83 -31.10
C GLU A 13 64.56 8.70 -30.05
N ASP A 14 63.50 7.87 -29.96
CA ASP A 14 63.35 6.53 -30.60
C ASP A 14 62.76 5.41 -29.71
N ALA A 15 61.92 4.61 -30.38
CA ALA A 15 61.57 3.20 -30.18
C ALA A 15 60.91 2.69 -28.88
N GLY A 16 59.61 2.35 -29.03
CA GLY A 16 59.13 0.99 -28.79
C GLY A 16 58.55 0.67 -27.41
N GLY A 17 57.26 0.27 -27.38
CA GLY A 17 56.68 -0.42 -26.22
C GLY A 17 55.17 -0.19 -26.08
N ASP A 18 54.38 -1.01 -26.77
CA ASP A 18 52.97 -1.25 -26.43
C ASP A 18 52.95 -2.00 -25.08
N GLU A 19 52.62 -1.31 -23.99
CA GLU A 19 52.30 -1.95 -22.72
C GLU A 19 51.27 -1.12 -21.94
N THR A 20 50.00 -1.50 -22.12
CA THR A 20 48.87 -1.02 -21.32
C THR A 20 49.01 -1.53 -19.88
N ALA A 21 49.44 -0.62 -18.99
CA ALA A 21 49.55 -0.88 -17.57
C ALA A 21 48.16 -1.05 -16.90
N LYS A 22 47.98 -2.22 -16.28
CA LYS A 22 46.86 -2.64 -15.42
C LYS A 22 46.66 -1.73 -14.20
N PRO A 23 45.43 -1.66 -13.66
CA PRO A 23 45.22 -1.60 -12.22
C PRO A 23 44.94 -2.99 -11.62
N ALA A 24 45.48 -3.21 -10.43
CA ALA A 24 45.39 -4.43 -9.61
C ALA A 24 44.02 -4.57 -8.88
N PRO A 25 43.72 -5.73 -8.27
CA PRO A 25 42.36 -6.23 -8.06
C PRO A 25 41.81 -6.10 -6.62
N GLY A 26 40.49 -6.31 -6.48
CA GLY A 26 39.78 -6.54 -5.22
C GLY A 26 38.73 -5.45 -4.95
N ASN A 27 37.51 -5.73 -4.53
CA ASN A 27 36.96 -6.90 -3.88
C ASN A 27 35.43 -6.87 -4.07
N GLY A 28 34.83 -7.98 -4.48
CA GLY A 28 33.39 -8.09 -4.59
C GLY A 28 32.73 -8.06 -3.21
N ARG A 29 31.62 -7.32 -3.07
CA ARG A 29 30.58 -7.73 -2.12
C ARG A 29 29.19 -7.27 -2.56
N LYS A 30 28.37 -8.30 -2.76
CA LYS A 30 26.94 -8.36 -2.99
C LYS A 30 26.15 -7.42 -2.07
N GLY A 31 25.12 -6.78 -2.64
CA GLY A 31 24.10 -6.05 -1.88
C GLY A 31 22.80 -5.83 -2.66
N GLY A 32 22.49 -6.68 -3.64
CA GLY A 32 21.15 -6.73 -4.23
C GLY A 32 20.24 -7.48 -3.26
N GLY A 33 19.63 -6.75 -2.33
CA GLY A 33 18.59 -7.28 -1.45
C GLY A 33 17.37 -7.63 -2.27
N ASN A 34 17.39 -8.84 -2.85
CA ASN A 34 16.21 -9.51 -3.35
C ASN A 34 15.26 -9.64 -2.16
N HIS A 35 14.28 -8.74 -2.04
CA HIS A 35 13.14 -8.98 -1.18
C HIS A 35 12.39 -10.15 -1.81
N GLU A 36 12.81 -11.37 -1.46
CA GLU A 36 11.98 -12.54 -1.64
C GLU A 36 10.64 -12.19 -1.00
N PRO A 37 9.52 -12.28 -1.75
CA PRO A 37 8.22 -11.95 -1.18
C PRO A 37 8.01 -12.84 0.04
N GLU A 38 7.78 -12.20 1.20
CA GLU A 38 7.51 -12.92 2.44
C GLU A 38 6.42 -13.95 2.17
N THR A 39 6.76 -15.20 2.41
CA THR A 39 5.90 -16.35 2.16
C THR A 39 4.67 -16.24 3.05
N SER A 40 3.50 -16.09 2.43
CA SER A 40 2.22 -15.98 3.14
C SER A 40 2.09 -17.08 4.20
N GLU A 41 1.78 -16.73 5.44
CA GLU A 41 1.58 -17.71 6.52
C GLU A 41 0.55 -18.79 6.14
N SER A 42 -0.48 -18.41 5.36
CA SER A 42 -1.47 -19.35 4.81
C SER A 42 -0.85 -20.41 3.90
N LEU A 43 0.18 -20.06 3.11
CA LEU A 43 0.90 -21.01 2.26
C LEU A 43 1.73 -21.98 3.08
N LYS A 44 2.36 -21.52 4.17
CA LYS A 44 3.09 -22.40 5.10
C LYS A 44 2.14 -23.38 5.79
N VAL A 45 0.99 -22.90 6.25
CA VAL A 45 -0.05 -23.75 6.87
C VAL A 45 -0.53 -24.80 5.88
N PHE A 46 -0.89 -24.42 4.65
CA PHE A 46 -1.30 -25.37 3.62
C PHE A 46 -0.19 -26.38 3.30
N GLY A 47 1.05 -25.91 3.18
CA GLY A 47 2.22 -26.77 2.95
C GLY A 47 2.39 -27.84 4.03
N GLU A 48 2.24 -27.48 5.31
CA GLU A 48 2.29 -28.44 6.42
C GLU A 48 1.10 -29.42 6.41
N VAL A 49 -0.08 -28.99 5.95
CA VAL A 49 -1.24 -29.88 5.77
C VAL A 49 -0.93 -30.93 4.69
N VAL A 50 -0.47 -30.52 3.50
CA VAL A 50 -0.07 -31.44 2.41
C VAL A 50 0.99 -32.43 2.91
N LYS A 51 2.03 -31.93 3.57
CA LYS A 51 3.11 -32.73 4.14
C LYS A 51 2.62 -33.74 5.19
N SER A 52 1.63 -33.37 6.00
CA SER A 52 1.04 -34.26 7.00
C SER A 52 0.29 -35.42 6.34
N PHE A 53 -0.52 -35.13 5.32
CA PHE A 53 -1.22 -36.16 4.56
C PHE A 53 -0.25 -37.07 3.78
N ARG A 54 0.79 -36.51 3.16
CA ARG A 54 1.84 -37.29 2.50
C ARG A 54 2.54 -38.25 3.45
N LYS A 55 2.92 -37.79 4.64
CA LYS A 55 3.53 -38.64 5.68
C LYS A 55 2.58 -39.73 6.16
N ARG A 56 1.29 -39.43 6.32
CA ARG A 56 0.25 -40.41 6.67
C ARG A 56 0.12 -41.50 5.61
N ALA A 57 0.22 -41.13 4.33
CA ALA A 57 0.23 -42.07 3.21
C ALA A 57 1.56 -42.84 3.05
N GLY A 58 2.56 -42.58 3.90
CA GLY A 58 3.86 -43.26 3.85
C GLY A 58 4.74 -42.86 2.67
N LEU A 59 4.42 -41.78 1.96
CA LEU A 59 5.13 -41.36 0.76
C LEU A 59 6.26 -40.36 1.07
N THR A 60 7.36 -40.46 0.35
CA THR A 60 8.38 -39.41 0.22
C THR A 60 7.93 -38.33 -0.77
N GLN A 61 8.61 -37.18 -0.79
CA GLN A 61 8.28 -36.12 -1.77
C GLN A 61 8.59 -36.60 -3.20
N GLU A 62 9.64 -37.42 -3.34
CA GLU A 62 10.10 -38.06 -4.56
C GLU A 62 9.05 -39.02 -5.12
N GLU A 63 8.37 -39.77 -4.25
CA GLU A 63 7.30 -40.70 -4.63
C GLU A 63 5.98 -39.98 -4.91
N LEU A 64 5.69 -38.87 -4.22
CA LEU A 64 4.48 -38.08 -4.46
C LEU A 64 4.55 -37.32 -5.80
N ALA A 65 5.71 -36.75 -6.12
CA ALA A 65 5.96 -35.92 -7.31
C ALA A 65 5.39 -36.50 -8.62
N PRO A 66 5.72 -37.74 -9.04
CA PRO A 66 5.18 -38.32 -10.26
C PRO A 66 3.66 -38.55 -10.20
N GLN A 67 3.11 -38.87 -9.03
CA GLN A 67 1.68 -39.13 -8.85
C GLN A 67 0.84 -37.86 -9.03
N VAL A 68 1.35 -36.73 -8.53
CA VAL A 68 0.71 -35.42 -8.75
C VAL A 68 1.12 -34.74 -10.06
N ARG A 69 2.01 -35.38 -10.84
CA ARG A 69 2.57 -34.90 -12.11
C ARG A 69 3.32 -33.56 -12.01
N TYR A 70 4.07 -33.39 -10.93
CA TYR A 70 4.96 -32.25 -10.73
C TYR A 70 6.38 -32.71 -10.39
N SER A 71 7.35 -31.81 -10.52
CA SER A 71 8.72 -32.10 -10.12
C SER A 71 8.88 -32.11 -8.59
N LEU A 72 9.84 -32.88 -8.07
CA LEU A 72 10.21 -32.88 -6.65
C LEU A 72 10.41 -31.46 -6.08
N PRO A 73 11.17 -30.55 -6.73
CA PRO A 73 11.29 -29.18 -6.25
C PRO A 73 9.97 -28.43 -6.14
N THR A 74 8.99 -28.73 -7.01
CA THR A 74 7.66 -28.12 -6.94
C THR A 74 6.89 -28.61 -5.72
N VAL A 75 6.90 -29.92 -5.47
CA VAL A 75 6.28 -30.53 -4.27
C VAL A 75 6.90 -29.93 -3.01
N ALA A 76 8.24 -29.92 -2.93
CA ALA A 76 8.96 -29.35 -1.80
C ALA A 76 8.64 -27.86 -1.59
N SER A 77 8.59 -27.08 -2.66
CA SER A 77 8.27 -25.66 -2.60
C SER A 77 6.83 -25.38 -2.15
N VAL A 78 5.87 -26.25 -2.48
CA VAL A 78 4.50 -26.17 -1.98
C VAL A 78 4.44 -26.54 -0.50
N GLU A 79 5.07 -27.65 -0.09
CA GLU A 79 5.11 -28.09 1.32
C GLU A 79 5.79 -27.07 2.24
N GLN A 80 6.75 -26.30 1.72
CA GLN A 80 7.44 -25.24 2.46
C GLN A 80 6.69 -23.90 2.44
N GLY A 81 5.54 -23.81 1.75
CA GLY A 81 4.80 -22.56 1.59
C GLY A 81 5.51 -21.49 0.75
N ARG A 82 6.53 -21.89 -0.04
CA ARG A 82 7.28 -20.99 -0.93
C ARG A 82 6.60 -20.77 -2.28
N ARG A 83 5.64 -21.62 -2.63
CA ARG A 83 4.93 -21.57 -3.90
C ARG A 83 3.43 -21.78 -3.70
N PHE A 84 2.64 -20.97 -4.41
CA PHE A 84 1.21 -21.18 -4.49
C PHE A 84 0.91 -22.50 -5.22
N PRO A 85 0.16 -23.44 -4.62
CA PRO A 85 -0.13 -24.73 -5.24
C PRO A 85 -0.99 -24.53 -6.50
N PRO A 86 -0.58 -25.06 -7.65
CA PRO A 86 -1.44 -25.10 -8.84
C PRO A 86 -2.75 -25.85 -8.54
N HIS A 87 -3.84 -25.47 -9.18
CA HIS A 87 -5.13 -26.16 -9.00
C HIS A 87 -5.02 -27.67 -9.22
N ASP A 88 -4.39 -28.10 -10.32
CA ASP A 88 -4.23 -29.53 -10.63
C ASP A 88 -3.27 -30.25 -9.67
N PHE A 89 -2.40 -29.53 -8.96
CA PHE A 89 -1.63 -30.11 -7.86
C PHE A 89 -2.55 -30.45 -6.71
N VAL A 90 -3.44 -29.51 -6.32
CA VAL A 90 -4.38 -29.70 -5.21
C VAL A 90 -5.32 -30.87 -5.51
N GLU A 91 -5.91 -30.91 -6.70
CA GLU A 91 -6.84 -31.98 -7.08
C GLU A 91 -6.17 -33.36 -7.05
N ARG A 92 -4.97 -33.48 -7.65
CA ARG A 92 -4.27 -34.76 -7.65
C ARG A 92 -3.74 -35.15 -6.28
N ALA A 93 -3.25 -34.19 -5.49
CA ALA A 93 -2.81 -34.47 -4.13
C ALA A 93 -3.98 -34.89 -3.23
N GLU A 94 -5.17 -34.31 -3.42
CA GLU A 94 -6.39 -34.70 -2.71
C GLU A 94 -6.71 -36.18 -2.96
N ASP A 95 -6.71 -36.59 -4.23
CA ASP A 95 -7.05 -37.96 -4.62
C ASP A 95 -5.94 -38.96 -4.22
N VAL A 96 -4.66 -38.62 -4.44
CA VAL A 96 -3.52 -39.51 -4.13
C VAL A 96 -3.34 -39.71 -2.63
N LEU A 97 -3.60 -38.69 -1.82
CA LEU A 97 -3.36 -38.72 -0.38
C LEU A 97 -4.60 -39.09 0.45
N ASP A 98 -5.73 -39.32 -0.23
CA ASP A 98 -7.04 -39.57 0.37
C ASP A 98 -7.35 -38.54 1.47
N ALA A 99 -7.30 -37.25 1.10
CA ALA A 99 -7.31 -36.16 2.08
C ALA A 99 -8.72 -35.73 2.53
N PHE A 100 -9.77 -36.50 2.22
CA PHE A 100 -11.15 -36.31 2.69
C PHE A 100 -11.74 -34.92 2.39
N GLY A 101 -11.37 -34.32 1.27
CA GLY A 101 -11.74 -32.96 0.86
C GLY A 101 -10.95 -31.86 1.57
N THR A 102 -9.95 -32.20 2.39
CA THR A 102 -9.23 -31.23 3.23
C THR A 102 -8.32 -30.33 2.40
N LEU A 103 -7.63 -30.86 1.39
CA LEU A 103 -6.74 -30.05 0.54
C LEU A 103 -7.56 -29.13 -0.36
N ARG A 104 -8.68 -29.61 -0.93
CA ARG A 104 -9.67 -28.78 -1.65
C ARG A 104 -10.29 -27.71 -0.76
N GLY A 105 -10.61 -28.05 0.49
CA GLY A 105 -11.11 -27.12 1.49
C GLY A 105 -10.10 -26.03 1.83
N ALA A 106 -8.88 -26.42 2.16
CA ALA A 106 -7.81 -25.51 2.55
C ALA A 106 -7.34 -24.63 1.38
N SER A 107 -7.29 -25.16 0.15
CA SER A 107 -6.86 -24.40 -1.03
C SER A 107 -7.79 -23.23 -1.36
N ARG A 108 -9.10 -23.36 -1.09
CA ARG A 108 -10.07 -22.26 -1.24
C ARG A 108 -9.78 -21.06 -0.34
N HIS A 109 -9.05 -21.28 0.75
CA HIS A 109 -8.66 -20.24 1.70
C HIS A 109 -7.22 -19.74 1.45
N LEU A 110 -6.52 -20.33 0.50
CA LEU A 110 -5.25 -19.79 0.03
C LEU A 110 -5.51 -18.55 -0.82
N SER A 111 -5.24 -17.40 -0.23
CA SER A 111 -5.16 -16.18 -1.00
C SER A 111 -3.70 -15.81 -1.26
N ARG A 112 -3.43 -15.34 -2.48
CA ARG A 112 -2.14 -14.66 -2.79
C ARG A 112 -1.99 -13.34 -2.03
N LYS A 113 -3.07 -12.85 -1.43
CA LYS A 113 -3.16 -11.59 -0.69
C LYS A 113 -4.04 -11.82 0.54
N PRO A 114 -3.60 -11.59 1.78
CA PRO A 114 -4.49 -11.76 2.91
C PRO A 114 -5.74 -10.88 2.71
N GLY A 115 -6.94 -11.48 2.85
CA GLY A 115 -8.18 -10.93 2.30
C GLY A 115 -8.47 -9.50 2.78
N LEU A 116 -8.74 -8.60 1.83
CA LEU A 116 -9.09 -7.18 2.07
C LEU A 116 -10.11 -7.01 3.20
N ALA A 117 -11.14 -7.87 3.24
CA ALA A 117 -12.19 -7.83 4.25
C ALA A 117 -11.72 -8.10 5.69
N ARG A 118 -10.62 -8.84 5.88
CA ARG A 118 -10.07 -9.07 7.23
C ARG A 118 -9.37 -7.80 7.74
N TRP A 119 -8.47 -7.25 6.95
CA TRP A 119 -7.72 -6.05 7.34
C TRP A 119 -8.61 -4.82 7.45
N PHE A 120 -9.65 -4.72 6.61
CA PHE A 120 -10.61 -3.63 6.72
C PHE A 120 -11.35 -3.66 8.07
N ARG A 121 -11.72 -4.86 8.55
CA ARG A 121 -12.34 -5.02 9.88
C ARG A 121 -11.36 -4.73 11.01
N GLU A 122 -10.12 -5.21 10.91
CA GLU A 122 -9.08 -4.92 11.91
C GLU A 122 -8.76 -3.41 11.94
N TRP A 123 -8.66 -2.76 10.78
CA TRP A 123 -8.45 -1.32 10.70
C TRP A 123 -9.63 -0.53 11.28
N ALA A 124 -10.87 -0.90 10.94
CA ALA A 124 -12.06 -0.25 11.50
C ALA A 124 -12.12 -0.36 13.04
N GLN A 125 -11.68 -1.47 13.62
CA GLN A 125 -11.55 -1.61 15.08
C GLN A 125 -10.47 -0.69 15.63
N LEU A 126 -9.30 -0.63 14.99
CA LEU A 126 -8.21 0.24 15.42
C LEU A 126 -8.56 1.73 15.33
N GLU A 127 -9.30 2.15 14.31
CA GLU A 127 -9.78 3.54 14.21
C GLU A 127 -10.68 3.94 15.38
N GLN A 128 -11.47 2.99 15.90
CA GLN A 128 -12.34 3.20 17.05
C GLN A 128 -11.58 3.29 18.38
N GLU A 129 -10.29 2.97 18.40
CA GLU A 129 -9.48 3.01 19.63
C GLU A 129 -8.34 4.03 19.54
N ALA A 130 -7.97 4.45 18.32
CA ALA A 130 -6.83 5.30 18.06
C ALA A 130 -6.88 6.64 18.81
N ILE A 131 -5.70 7.09 19.23
CA ILE A 131 -5.44 8.42 19.78
C ILE A 131 -5.00 9.41 18.70
N SER A 132 -4.43 8.89 17.61
CA SER A 132 -4.08 9.67 16.42
C SER A 132 -4.36 8.88 15.15
N LEU A 133 -4.91 9.54 14.14
CA LEU A 133 -5.03 9.05 12.78
C LEU A 133 -4.48 10.09 11.80
N SER A 134 -3.60 9.66 10.91
CA SER A 134 -2.96 10.49 9.90
C SER A 134 -3.23 9.89 8.53
N THR A 135 -4.02 10.58 7.72
CA THR A 135 -4.44 10.14 6.39
C THR A 135 -3.83 11.05 5.33
N TYR A 136 -3.23 10.45 4.31
CA TYR A 136 -2.90 11.13 3.06
C TYR A 136 -3.69 10.47 1.93
N GLU A 137 -4.45 11.27 1.18
CA GLU A 137 -5.19 10.81 0.02
C GLU A 137 -4.87 11.65 -1.22
N CYS A 138 -4.70 10.93 -2.33
CA CYS A 138 -4.32 11.45 -3.63
C CYS A 138 -5.19 10.91 -4.76
N ARG A 139 -6.30 10.26 -4.43
CA ARG A 139 -7.24 9.69 -5.44
C ARG A 139 -8.66 10.20 -5.28
N LEU A 140 -9.12 10.34 -4.04
CA LEU A 140 -10.48 10.74 -3.68
C LEU A 140 -10.49 11.39 -2.29
N ILE A 141 -11.51 12.21 -2.02
CA ILE A 141 -11.76 12.72 -0.66
C ILE A 141 -11.98 11.54 0.28
N PRO A 142 -11.27 11.41 1.43
CA PRO A 142 -11.44 10.31 2.37
C PRO A 142 -12.89 10.15 2.80
N GLY A 143 -13.35 8.90 2.96
CA GLY A 143 -14.72 8.59 3.35
C GLY A 143 -15.21 9.29 4.63
N LEU A 144 -14.29 9.62 5.56
CA LEU A 144 -14.58 10.39 6.77
C LEU A 144 -15.00 11.85 6.50
N LEU A 145 -14.62 12.40 5.36
CA LEU A 145 -14.87 13.79 4.97
C LEU A 145 -15.95 13.92 3.88
N GLN A 146 -16.45 12.82 3.33
CA GLN A 146 -17.35 12.83 2.18
C GLN A 146 -18.76 13.34 2.51
N THR A 147 -19.42 13.98 1.56
CA THR A 147 -20.88 14.19 1.59
C THR A 147 -21.61 12.98 1.02
N GLU A 148 -22.92 12.91 1.24
CA GLU A 148 -23.76 11.86 0.66
C GLU A 148 -23.72 11.89 -0.87
N ALA A 149 -23.89 13.08 -1.46
CA ALA A 149 -23.86 13.26 -2.91
C ALA A 149 -22.54 12.78 -3.55
N TYR A 150 -21.40 13.09 -2.91
CA TYR A 150 -20.09 12.64 -3.37
C TYR A 150 -19.95 11.12 -3.22
N ALA A 151 -20.30 10.57 -2.05
CA ALA A 151 -20.21 9.15 -1.75
C ALA A 151 -21.07 8.29 -2.70
N ARG A 152 -22.33 8.68 -2.90
CA ARG A 152 -23.27 7.99 -3.81
C ARG A 152 -22.78 7.99 -5.24
N THR A 153 -22.22 9.10 -5.72
CA THR A 153 -21.62 9.15 -7.06
C THR A 153 -20.54 8.08 -7.23
N LEU A 154 -19.64 7.94 -6.25
CA LEU A 154 -18.60 6.91 -6.29
C LEU A 154 -19.15 5.49 -6.27
N PHE A 155 -20.24 5.25 -5.52
CA PHE A 155 -20.87 3.93 -5.44
C PHE A 155 -21.57 3.55 -6.76
N MET A 156 -22.19 4.51 -7.44
CA MET A 156 -22.82 4.29 -8.74
C MET A 156 -21.80 3.93 -9.82
N ASP A 157 -20.60 4.50 -9.77
CA ASP A 157 -19.51 4.22 -10.71
C ASP A 157 -18.68 2.96 -10.34
N GLN A 158 -19.04 2.26 -9.25
CA GLN A 158 -18.29 1.09 -8.79
C GLN A 158 -18.47 -0.12 -9.74
N LEU A 159 -17.40 -0.89 -9.91
CA LEU A 159 -17.40 -2.16 -10.64
C LEU A 159 -17.05 -3.33 -9.72
N PRO A 160 -17.81 -4.45 -9.75
CA PRO A 160 -19.09 -4.62 -10.45
C PRO A 160 -20.18 -3.66 -9.93
N PRO A 161 -21.20 -3.34 -10.75
CA PRO A 161 -22.27 -2.44 -10.35
C PRO A 161 -22.98 -2.91 -9.09
N LEU A 162 -23.30 -1.97 -8.20
CA LEU A 162 -24.09 -2.20 -7.00
C LEU A 162 -25.57 -1.97 -7.31
N ASN A 163 -26.44 -2.67 -6.59
CA ASN A 163 -27.86 -2.34 -6.55
C ASN A 163 -28.14 -1.24 -5.51
N ASP A 164 -29.34 -0.66 -5.55
CA ASP A 164 -29.71 0.46 -4.68
C ASP A 164 -29.61 0.11 -3.19
N GLU A 165 -30.03 -1.09 -2.77
CA GLU A 165 -29.94 -1.53 -1.36
C GLU A 165 -28.48 -1.62 -0.88
N GLN A 166 -27.57 -2.07 -1.74
CA GLN A 166 -26.14 -2.12 -1.45
C GLN A 166 -25.55 -0.71 -1.34
N ILE A 167 -25.99 0.23 -2.19
CA ILE A 167 -25.58 1.63 -2.12
C ILE A 167 -26.04 2.25 -0.79
N GLU A 168 -27.30 2.05 -0.40
CA GLU A 168 -27.82 2.53 0.89
C GLU A 168 -27.04 1.95 2.07
N THR A 169 -26.75 0.64 2.04
CA THR A 169 -25.98 -0.03 3.09
C THR A 169 -24.58 0.56 3.22
N GLN A 170 -23.90 0.81 2.09
CA GLN A 170 -22.57 1.41 2.10
C GLN A 170 -22.59 2.86 2.56
N TRP A 171 -23.61 3.64 2.20
CA TRP A 171 -23.79 5.00 2.69
C TRP A 171 -24.00 5.02 4.20
N ALA A 172 -24.94 4.24 4.73
CA ALA A 172 -25.23 4.16 6.15
C ALA A 172 -23.98 3.78 6.98
N ALA A 173 -23.20 2.80 6.50
CA ALA A 173 -21.95 2.41 7.14
C ALA A 173 -20.89 3.54 7.11
N ARG A 174 -20.83 4.33 6.03
CA ARG A 174 -19.93 5.48 5.91
C ARG A 174 -20.36 6.62 6.83
N GLU A 175 -21.65 6.96 6.83
CA GLU A 175 -22.23 8.00 7.68
C GLU A 175 -22.00 7.71 9.17
N GLU A 176 -22.26 6.48 9.62
CA GLU A 176 -22.00 6.09 11.01
C GLU A 176 -20.50 6.23 11.36
N ARG A 177 -19.61 5.86 10.43
CA ARG A 177 -18.15 6.01 10.63
C ARG A 177 -17.70 7.48 10.70
N GLN A 178 -18.38 8.40 10.01
CA GLN A 178 -18.05 9.83 10.06
C GLN A 178 -18.27 10.46 11.43
N ARG A 179 -19.15 9.87 12.26
CA ARG A 179 -19.43 10.35 13.63
C ARG A 179 -18.17 10.38 14.51
N LEU A 180 -17.18 9.54 14.19
CA LEU A 180 -15.88 9.50 14.87
C LEU A 180 -15.22 10.88 15.01
N LEU A 181 -15.30 11.73 13.98
CA LEU A 181 -14.66 13.06 14.00
C LEU A 181 -15.24 13.96 15.10
N ARG A 182 -16.54 13.84 15.40
CA ARG A 182 -17.23 14.66 16.41
C ARG A 182 -17.34 13.97 17.79
N GLU A 183 -17.53 12.66 17.81
CA GLU A 183 -17.73 11.89 19.05
C GLU A 183 -16.42 11.59 19.79
N ARG A 184 -15.27 11.76 19.12
CA ARG A 184 -13.93 11.58 19.70
C ARG A 184 -13.12 12.87 19.69
N PRO A 185 -13.53 13.90 20.46
CA PRO A 185 -12.84 15.18 20.49
C PRO A 185 -11.40 15.12 21.04
N ASN A 186 -11.00 13.99 21.65
CA ASN A 186 -9.65 13.75 22.16
C ASN A 186 -8.78 12.90 21.23
N THR A 187 -9.28 12.50 20.06
CA THR A 187 -8.51 11.78 19.03
C THR A 187 -8.05 12.78 17.97
N ALA A 188 -6.75 12.85 17.70
CA ALA A 188 -6.20 13.74 16.68
C ALA A 188 -6.34 13.14 15.28
N PHE A 189 -7.08 13.81 14.40
CA PHE A 189 -7.21 13.45 12.99
C PHE A 189 -6.41 14.43 12.13
N SER A 190 -5.50 13.94 11.30
CA SER A 190 -4.72 14.74 10.37
C SER A 190 -4.97 14.26 8.95
N PHE A 191 -5.32 15.18 8.06
CA PHE A 191 -5.60 14.90 6.66
C PHE A 191 -4.68 15.75 5.77
N ILE A 192 -3.98 15.09 4.87
CA ILE A 192 -3.30 15.73 3.73
C ILE A 192 -4.04 15.30 2.48
N LEU A 193 -4.66 16.25 1.80
CA LEU A 193 -5.49 16.02 0.62
C LEU A 193 -4.84 16.68 -0.58
N GLU A 194 -4.70 15.93 -1.68
CA GLU A 194 -4.25 16.54 -2.94
C GLU A 194 -5.23 17.60 -3.45
N GLU A 195 -4.71 18.74 -3.92
CA GLU A 195 -5.53 19.82 -4.47
C GLU A 195 -6.41 19.35 -5.65
N HIS A 196 -5.92 18.42 -6.49
CA HIS A 196 -6.70 17.92 -7.62
C HIS A 196 -7.99 17.19 -7.22
N LEU A 197 -8.12 16.75 -5.95
CA LEU A 197 -9.33 16.10 -5.46
C LEU A 197 -10.54 17.04 -5.49
N PHE A 198 -10.30 18.35 -5.36
CA PHE A 198 -11.31 19.39 -5.39
C PHE A 198 -11.57 19.95 -6.79
N LEU A 199 -10.68 19.65 -7.75
CA LEU A 199 -10.81 20.05 -9.14
C LEU A 199 -11.56 19.01 -9.99
N ARG A 200 -11.61 17.75 -9.54
CA ARG A 200 -12.34 16.69 -10.22
C ARG A 200 -13.84 16.79 -9.89
N PRO A 201 -14.75 16.96 -10.87
CA PRO A 201 -16.17 17.23 -10.63
C PRO A 201 -16.96 15.96 -10.28
N VAL A 202 -16.61 15.26 -9.21
CA VAL A 202 -17.36 14.09 -8.72
C VAL A 202 -18.76 14.54 -8.29
N GLY A 203 -19.79 14.02 -8.96
CA GLY A 203 -21.19 14.39 -8.72
C GLY A 203 -21.58 15.75 -9.31
N GLY A 204 -20.69 16.37 -10.10
CA GLY A 204 -20.89 17.70 -10.68
C GLY A 204 -20.52 18.87 -9.75
N PRO A 205 -20.65 20.12 -10.24
CA PRO A 205 -20.20 21.32 -9.51
C PRO A 205 -20.90 21.54 -8.16
N GLU A 206 -22.21 21.30 -8.08
CA GLU A 206 -22.97 21.49 -6.85
C GLU A 206 -22.55 20.50 -5.76
N ALA A 207 -22.43 19.21 -6.10
CA ALA A 207 -21.95 18.18 -5.17
C ALA A 207 -20.52 18.48 -4.70
N MET A 208 -19.66 19.01 -5.58
CA MET A 208 -18.31 19.41 -5.19
C MET A 208 -18.29 20.64 -4.29
N ARG A 209 -19.16 21.64 -4.54
CA ARG A 209 -19.32 22.80 -3.67
C ARG A 209 -19.75 22.37 -2.27
N GLU A 210 -20.71 21.46 -2.17
CA GLU A 210 -21.14 20.87 -0.90
C GLU A 210 -20.00 20.10 -0.23
N GLN A 211 -19.26 19.29 -1.01
CA GLN A 211 -18.12 18.52 -0.53
C GLN A 211 -17.01 19.40 0.05
N ILE A 212 -16.67 20.50 -0.61
CA ILE A 212 -15.71 21.48 -0.08
C ILE A 212 -16.26 22.13 1.18
N GLY A 213 -17.56 22.46 1.21
CA GLY A 213 -18.24 22.97 2.40
C GLY A 213 -18.12 22.02 3.60
N ARG A 214 -18.29 20.72 3.40
CA ARG A 214 -18.13 19.70 4.45
C ARG A 214 -16.71 19.60 4.98
N VAL A 215 -15.71 19.69 4.10
CA VAL A 215 -14.29 19.69 4.50
C VAL A 215 -13.97 20.92 5.35
N LEU A 216 -14.46 22.10 4.95
CA LEU A 216 -14.31 23.34 5.72
C LEU A 216 -14.98 23.24 7.10
N GLU A 217 -16.19 22.69 7.19
CA GLU A 217 -16.88 22.46 8.47
C GLU A 217 -16.04 21.58 9.42
N PHE A 218 -15.46 20.49 8.90
CA PHE A 218 -14.61 19.63 9.72
C PHE A 218 -13.28 20.29 10.12
N ALA A 219 -12.75 21.22 9.30
CA ALA A 219 -11.55 21.97 9.64
C ALA A 219 -11.74 22.91 10.85
N GLU A 220 -12.99 23.22 11.23
CA GLU A 220 -13.29 24.01 12.44
C GLU A 220 -13.19 23.19 13.74
N LEU A 221 -13.15 21.85 13.65
CA LEU A 221 -13.04 20.98 14.81
C LEU A 221 -11.60 21.00 15.37
N ARG A 222 -11.47 21.16 16.69
CA ARG A 222 -10.16 21.28 17.38
C ARG A 222 -9.28 20.04 17.25
N ASN A 223 -9.87 18.90 16.93
CA ASN A 223 -9.22 17.62 16.83
C ASN A 223 -8.99 17.20 15.37
N VAL A 224 -9.26 18.07 14.39
CA VAL A 224 -9.10 17.80 12.96
C VAL A 224 -8.17 18.83 12.34
N GLU A 225 -7.10 18.36 11.70
CA GLU A 225 -6.17 19.15 10.90
C GLU A 225 -6.34 18.78 9.43
N ILE A 226 -6.53 19.78 8.56
CA ILE A 226 -6.64 19.58 7.11
C ILE A 226 -5.61 20.44 6.40
N GLN A 227 -4.72 19.80 5.65
CA GLN A 227 -3.75 20.43 4.76
C GLN A 227 -4.02 20.03 3.32
N VAL A 228 -3.89 20.98 2.39
CA VAL A 228 -3.94 20.72 0.96
C VAL A 228 -2.52 20.62 0.41
N MET A 229 -2.22 19.53 -0.32
CA MET A 229 -1.00 19.40 -1.11
C MET A 229 -1.19 20.13 -2.44
N PRO A 230 -0.45 21.23 -2.70
CA PRO A 230 -0.66 22.04 -3.89
C PRO A 230 -0.07 21.38 -5.14
N LEU A 231 -0.68 21.66 -6.30
CA LEU A 231 -0.27 21.08 -7.61
C LEU A 231 1.07 21.63 -8.14
N ASP A 232 1.56 22.72 -7.56
CA ASP A 232 2.71 23.47 -8.06
C ASP A 232 4.07 22.88 -7.66
N ARG A 233 4.10 21.76 -6.93
CA ARG A 233 5.34 21.19 -6.39
C ARG A 233 5.34 19.67 -6.31
N MET A 234 6.56 19.12 -6.28
CA MET A 234 6.80 17.72 -5.97
C MET A 234 6.76 17.47 -4.46
N HIS A 235 6.27 16.30 -4.06
CA HIS A 235 6.15 15.90 -2.66
C HIS A 235 6.42 14.41 -2.46
N ALA A 236 6.52 13.99 -1.20
CA ALA A 236 6.88 12.61 -0.83
C ALA A 236 5.71 11.60 -0.97
N GLY A 237 4.53 12.03 -1.40
CA GLY A 237 3.29 11.22 -1.43
C GLY A 237 3.01 10.46 -2.73
N LEU A 238 3.89 10.57 -3.72
CA LEU A 238 3.65 10.04 -5.08
C LEU A 238 3.54 8.51 -5.17
N HIS A 239 3.80 7.78 -4.08
CA HIS A 239 3.68 6.33 -4.05
C HIS A 239 2.23 5.85 -3.81
N GLY A 240 1.29 6.78 -3.61
CA GLY A 240 -0.11 6.48 -3.35
C GLY A 240 -0.53 6.80 -1.92
N PRO A 241 -1.81 6.58 -1.59
CA PRO A 241 -2.36 6.97 -0.31
C PRO A 241 -1.84 6.10 0.82
N MET A 242 -1.85 6.67 2.02
CA MET A 242 -1.44 5.97 3.21
C MET A 242 -2.18 6.51 4.42
N GLN A 243 -2.40 5.61 5.36
CA GLN A 243 -2.99 5.90 6.65
C GLN A 243 -2.05 5.37 7.74
N LEU A 244 -1.89 6.15 8.78
CA LEU A 244 -1.15 5.80 9.98
C LEU A 244 -2.07 6.01 11.17
N LEU A 245 -2.04 5.11 12.15
CA LEU A 245 -2.70 5.32 13.41
C LEU A 245 -1.82 4.90 14.58
N GLU A 246 -2.07 5.54 15.71
CA GLU A 246 -1.46 5.22 17.00
C GLU A 246 -2.56 4.84 18.00
N THR A 247 -2.35 3.74 18.73
CA THR A 247 -3.24 3.29 19.81
C THR A 247 -2.86 3.90 21.17
N PRO A 248 -3.72 3.82 22.20
CA PRO A 248 -3.39 4.31 23.54
C PRO A 248 -2.13 3.68 24.17
N ASP A 249 -1.76 2.48 23.73
CA ASP A 249 -0.54 1.78 24.15
C ASP A 249 0.72 2.22 23.38
N ASN A 250 0.64 3.31 22.60
CA ASN A 250 1.69 3.82 21.71
C ASN A 250 2.12 2.81 20.63
N ARG A 251 1.18 1.95 20.19
CA ARG A 251 1.42 1.01 19.09
C ARG A 251 0.99 1.65 17.79
N TRP A 252 1.87 1.59 16.82
CA TRP A 252 1.66 2.16 15.50
C TRP A 252 1.22 1.11 14.48
N PHE A 253 0.32 1.51 13.60
CA PHE A 253 -0.15 0.71 12.49
C PHE A 253 -0.24 1.57 11.24
N SER A 254 -0.05 0.94 10.08
CA SER A 254 -0.21 1.58 8.78
C SER A 254 -1.12 0.77 7.88
N TYR A 255 -1.88 1.47 7.05
CA TYR A 255 -2.63 0.90 5.96
C TYR A 255 -2.36 1.69 4.67
N CYS A 256 -1.88 1.00 3.64
CA CYS A 256 -1.68 1.59 2.31
C CYS A 256 -2.58 0.85 1.31
N GLU A 257 -3.52 1.57 0.69
CA GLU A 257 -4.55 0.97 -0.15
C GLU A 257 -4.18 1.00 -1.64
N GLY A 258 -4.31 -0.13 -2.30
CA GLY A 258 -4.37 -0.29 -3.76
C GLY A 258 -5.73 -0.85 -4.19
N GLN A 259 -6.00 -0.83 -5.50
CA GLN A 259 -7.33 -1.15 -6.07
C GLN A 259 -7.89 -2.52 -5.64
N GLU A 260 -7.04 -3.53 -5.55
CA GLU A 260 -7.41 -4.92 -5.20
C GLU A 260 -6.47 -5.48 -4.11
N SER A 261 -5.91 -4.60 -3.28
CA SER A 261 -5.03 -5.00 -2.16
C SER A 261 -4.79 -3.86 -1.21
N GLY A 262 -4.82 -4.14 0.09
CA GLY A 262 -4.26 -3.25 1.12
C GLY A 262 -3.02 -3.86 1.74
N GLN A 263 -2.03 -3.02 2.06
CA GLN A 263 -0.90 -3.39 2.90
C GLN A 263 -1.14 -2.86 4.30
N PHE A 264 -1.55 -3.76 5.20
CA PHE A 264 -1.59 -3.50 6.63
C PHE A 264 -0.26 -3.91 7.26
N SER A 265 0.33 -3.05 8.09
CA SER A 265 1.61 -3.35 8.74
C SER A 265 1.69 -2.76 10.14
N SER A 266 2.29 -3.52 11.05
CA SER A 266 2.75 -3.10 12.38
C SER A 266 4.27 -3.20 12.52
N VAL A 267 4.99 -3.42 11.41
CA VAL A 267 6.44 -3.64 11.41
C VAL A 267 7.17 -2.30 11.57
N SER A 268 7.94 -2.15 12.64
CA SER A 268 8.58 -0.88 13.02
C SER A 268 9.40 -0.22 11.90
N LYS A 269 10.12 -1.02 11.08
CA LYS A 269 10.90 -0.51 9.95
C LYS A 269 10.01 0.13 8.87
N VAL A 270 8.87 -0.50 8.57
CA VAL A 270 7.89 0.01 7.61
C VAL A 270 7.25 1.29 8.16
N LEU A 271 6.79 1.24 9.41
CA LEU A 271 6.15 2.37 10.10
C LEU A 271 7.05 3.59 10.17
N SER A 272 8.32 3.42 10.56
CA SER A 272 9.29 4.51 10.63
C SER A 272 9.43 5.22 9.28
N THR A 273 9.50 4.46 8.18
CA THR A 273 9.59 5.03 6.83
C THR A 273 8.33 5.81 6.45
N LEU A 274 7.15 5.28 6.76
CA LEU A 274 5.87 5.94 6.45
C LEU A 274 5.63 7.19 7.32
N GLN A 275 6.01 7.15 8.59
CA GLN A 275 5.97 8.32 9.48
C GLN A 275 6.89 9.44 8.97
N MET A 276 8.13 9.11 8.59
CA MET A 276 9.05 10.09 7.98
C MET A 276 8.47 10.68 6.69
N ARG A 277 7.81 9.85 5.87
CA ARG A 277 7.13 10.30 4.65
C ARG A 277 5.97 11.25 4.97
N TYR A 278 5.13 10.91 5.95
CA TYR A 278 4.00 11.75 6.36
C TYR A 278 4.49 13.10 6.90
N ALA A 279 5.47 13.07 7.79
CA ALA A 279 6.08 14.27 8.36
C ALA A 279 6.66 15.19 7.29
N ARG A 280 7.36 14.62 6.29
CA ARG A 280 7.83 15.40 5.14
C ARG A 280 6.67 16.01 4.36
N MET A 281 5.60 15.25 4.09
CA MET A 281 4.44 15.80 3.39
C MET A 281 3.75 16.93 4.16
N ARG A 282 3.64 16.84 5.49
CA ARG A 282 3.10 17.95 6.31
C ARG A 282 3.85 19.27 6.10
N SER A 283 5.18 19.20 5.90
CA SER A 283 6.01 20.38 5.60
C SER A 283 5.94 20.86 4.15
N GLN A 284 5.46 20.01 3.23
CA GLN A 284 5.34 20.31 1.80
C GLN A 284 3.96 20.82 1.42
N ALA A 285 2.92 20.33 2.12
CA ALA A 285 1.55 20.80 2.00
C ALA A 285 1.43 22.25 2.48
N LEU A 286 0.35 22.91 2.06
CA LEU A 286 -0.01 24.25 2.54
C LEU A 286 -0.21 24.25 4.06
N SER A 287 -0.05 25.41 4.68
CA SER A 287 -0.43 25.59 6.09
C SER A 287 -1.93 25.32 6.28
N LEU A 288 -2.39 25.13 7.53
CA LEU A 288 -3.81 24.93 7.82
C LEU A 288 -4.65 26.13 7.33
N GLU A 289 -4.17 27.35 7.58
CA GLU A 289 -4.84 28.60 7.18
C GLU A 289 -4.85 28.78 5.66
N ASP A 290 -3.74 28.51 4.98
CA ASP A 290 -3.66 28.59 3.52
C ASP A 290 -4.54 27.53 2.84
N SER A 291 -4.66 26.35 3.45
CA SER A 291 -5.52 25.27 2.98
C SER A 291 -6.98 25.66 3.07
N VAL A 292 -7.43 26.19 4.21
CA VAL A 292 -8.79 26.74 4.38
C VAL A 292 -9.05 27.85 3.37
N SER A 293 -8.12 28.81 3.25
CA SER A 293 -8.24 29.93 2.32
C SER A 293 -8.34 29.47 0.85
N LEU A 294 -7.61 28.44 0.46
CA LEU A 294 -7.70 27.84 -0.87
C LEU A 294 -9.07 27.20 -1.10
N LEU A 295 -9.52 26.39 -0.15
CA LEU A 295 -10.82 25.70 -0.23
C LEU A 295 -12.00 26.68 -0.26
N GLU A 296 -11.95 27.78 0.50
CA GLU A 296 -12.98 28.83 0.44
C GLU A 296 -13.07 29.48 -0.94
N ARG A 297 -11.92 29.78 -1.57
CA ARG A 297 -11.87 30.30 -2.95
C ARG A 297 -12.44 29.29 -3.94
N MET A 298 -12.06 28.02 -3.83
CA MET A 298 -12.57 26.95 -4.69
C MET A 298 -14.09 26.77 -4.55
N ARG A 299 -14.62 26.81 -3.33
CA ARG A 299 -16.07 26.73 -3.06
C ARG A 299 -16.84 27.88 -3.69
N GLY A 300 -16.26 29.08 -3.72
CA GLY A 300 -16.86 30.26 -4.36
C GLY A 300 -16.81 30.24 -5.89
N ALA A 301 -15.85 29.51 -6.47
CA ALA A 301 -15.64 29.42 -7.91
C ALA A 301 -16.28 28.18 -8.58
N ALA A 302 -16.49 27.09 -7.82
CA ALA A 302 -17.39 25.99 -8.18
C ALA A 302 -18.82 26.50 -8.37
#